data_AF-A0A0D6QGX3-F1
#
_entry.id   AF-A0A0D6QGX3-F1
#
_cell.length_a   1.000
_cell.length_b   1.000
_cell.length_c   1.000
_cell.angle_alpha   90.00
_cell.angle_beta   90.00
_cell.angle_gamma   90.00
#
_symmetry.space_group_name_H-M   'P 1'
#
loop_
_entity.id
_entity.type
_entity.pdbx_description
1 polymer ?
#
loop_
_entity_poly.entity_id
_entity_poly.type
_entity_poly.pdbx_seq_one_letter_code
_entity_poly.pdbx_strand_id
1 'polypeptide(L)'
;MFQTFEGRTADEVWLKISGAFRNGRTAVQPSRAGQTRELLRAAIGIAHPTERWVFSRTPPLNVAFALAEVLWMLAGRNDSAFLNAFNSQLPKFAGAGRTYDGAYGLRLRSHFRFDQLHRAYQALRRRPESRQVVLQIWDPRSDMPTRTGGARSHDVPCNLLSMVKVRNHRVEFTQVVRSNDVFRGLPYNLVQFTSIQEVLAGWLDLDVGGYAQLSDSLHVYESDFRVAVTPQRTASAPVNSDTLAVPYRTTQAAVRLVTGLADDVIAGRSSPEQMLRALGFARVPLAFKNIGAVLCAELARRRGPAGTWRAAMSECTNPALVALWTRWNSCIERSRRTRRAA
;
A
#
# COMPACT_ATOMS: atom_id res chain seq x y z
N MET A 1 11.50 25.61 6.55
CA MET A 1 11.01 25.63 5.16
C MET A 1 10.64 24.20 4.77
N PHE A 2 9.52 23.99 4.08
CA PHE A 2 9.13 22.66 3.57
C PHE A 2 9.78 22.41 2.21
N GLN A 3 10.04 21.14 1.88
CA GLN A 3 10.41 20.70 0.54
C GLN A 3 9.18 20.15 -0.17
N THR A 4 8.74 20.78 -1.25
CA THR A 4 7.48 20.43 -1.93
C THR A 4 7.72 19.58 -3.17
N PHE A 5 6.93 18.52 -3.31
CA PHE A 5 6.92 17.62 -4.46
C PHE A 5 5.49 17.39 -4.93
N GLU A 6 5.13 18.04 -6.03
CA GLU A 6 3.78 17.94 -6.58
C GLU A 6 3.80 17.27 -7.95
N GLY A 7 2.77 16.51 -8.28
CA GLY A 7 2.65 15.83 -9.56
C GLY A 7 1.23 15.36 -9.83
N ARG A 8 0.98 14.91 -11.05
CA ARG A 8 -0.32 14.38 -11.43
C ARG A 8 -0.53 12.99 -10.86
N THR A 9 0.50 12.14 -10.89
CA THR A 9 0.46 10.72 -10.47
C THR A 9 1.47 10.43 -9.37
N ALA A 10 1.34 9.28 -8.71
CA ALA A 10 2.32 8.82 -7.73
C ALA A 10 3.72 8.61 -8.36
N ASP A 11 3.79 8.15 -9.61
CA ASP A 11 5.06 7.93 -10.30
C ASP A 11 5.80 9.24 -10.59
N GLU A 12 5.09 10.26 -11.07
CA GLU A 12 5.67 11.59 -11.32
C GLU A 12 6.25 12.22 -10.05
N VAL A 13 5.50 12.14 -8.95
CA VAL A 13 5.96 12.64 -7.64
C VAL A 13 7.19 11.87 -7.18
N TRP A 14 7.16 10.54 -7.28
CA TRP A 14 8.28 9.71 -6.86
C TRP A 14 9.54 9.98 -7.69
N LEU A 15 9.42 10.21 -9.00
CA LEU A 15 10.53 10.61 -9.86
C LEU A 15 11.14 11.96 -9.45
N LYS A 16 10.31 12.95 -9.07
CA LYS A 16 10.79 14.23 -8.55
C LYS A 16 11.54 14.07 -7.23
N ILE A 17 11.02 13.24 -6.32
CA ILE A 17 11.70 12.91 -5.07
C ILE A 17 13.04 12.20 -5.34
N SER A 18 13.03 11.17 -6.19
CA SER A 18 14.23 10.44 -6.61
C SER A 18 15.30 11.39 -7.19
N GLY A 19 14.88 12.34 -8.04
CA GLY A 19 15.75 13.38 -8.58
C GLY A 19 16.35 14.30 -7.51
N ALA A 20 15.59 14.67 -6.47
CA ALA A 20 16.11 15.48 -5.37
C ALA A 20 17.18 14.75 -4.55
N PHE A 21 17.00 13.45 -4.30
CA PHE A 21 18.01 12.61 -3.65
C PHE A 21 19.27 12.47 -4.49
N ARG A 22 19.12 12.32 -5.82
CA ARG A 22 20.26 12.26 -6.75
C ARG A 22 21.07 13.54 -6.78
N ASN A 23 20.41 14.70 -6.68
CA ASN A 23 21.03 16.01 -6.81
C ASN A 23 21.66 16.54 -5.49
N GLY A 24 21.74 15.72 -4.44
CA GLY A 24 22.68 15.94 -3.34
C GLY A 24 22.27 16.91 -2.23
N ARG A 25 20.97 17.24 -2.07
CA ARG A 25 20.50 18.07 -0.93
C ARG A 25 20.19 17.27 0.35
N THR A 26 20.89 16.16 0.57
CA THR A 26 20.57 15.20 1.64
C THR A 26 21.70 15.14 2.66
N ALA A 27 21.37 15.18 3.95
CA ALA A 27 22.32 14.86 5.00
C ALA A 27 22.38 13.33 5.20
N VAL A 28 23.56 12.79 5.49
CA VAL A 28 23.70 11.39 5.92
C VAL A 28 23.47 11.34 7.42
N GLN A 29 22.56 10.48 7.87
CA GLN A 29 22.22 10.31 9.27
C GLN A 29 22.25 8.84 9.68
N PRO A 30 22.71 8.52 10.91
CA PRO A 30 22.61 7.19 11.46
C PRO A 30 21.16 6.83 11.76
N SER A 31 20.81 5.55 11.56
CA SER A 31 19.52 5.00 11.97
C SER A 31 19.69 3.59 12.53
N ARG A 32 18.67 3.08 13.22
CA ARG A 32 18.63 1.69 13.73
C ARG A 32 18.91 0.64 12.65
N ALA A 33 18.54 0.91 11.41
CA ALA A 33 18.64 -0.03 10.30
C ALA A 33 19.77 0.33 9.30
N GLY A 34 20.74 1.15 9.74
CA GLY A 34 21.89 1.57 8.94
C GLY A 34 21.85 3.05 8.57
N GLN A 35 22.87 3.50 7.83
CA GLN A 35 22.96 4.90 7.38
C GLN A 35 21.83 5.23 6.40
N THR A 36 21.31 6.44 6.52
CA THR A 36 20.27 6.98 5.64
C THR A 36 20.70 8.33 5.08
N ARG A 37 20.23 8.66 3.89
CA ARG A 37 20.19 10.03 3.39
C ARG A 37 18.81 10.58 3.64
N GLU A 38 18.71 11.82 4.12
CA GLU A 38 17.44 12.37 4.60
C GLU A 38 17.12 13.75 4.02
N LEU A 39 15.83 13.93 3.71
CA LEU A 39 15.17 15.21 3.46
C LEU A 39 14.13 15.43 4.57
N LEU A 40 14.36 16.45 5.39
CA LEU A 40 13.40 16.83 6.42
C LEU A 40 12.22 17.62 5.82
N ARG A 41 11.04 17.41 6.39
CA ARG A 41 9.80 18.18 6.15
C ARG A 41 9.43 18.24 4.67
N ALA A 42 9.22 17.06 4.08
CA ALA A 42 8.73 16.94 2.73
C ALA A 42 7.19 17.03 2.69
N ALA A 43 6.68 17.90 1.82
CA ALA A 43 5.26 18.01 1.49
C ALA A 43 5.04 17.46 0.09
N ILE A 44 4.14 16.50 -0.05
CA ILE A 44 3.87 15.76 -1.29
C ILE A 44 2.43 16.03 -1.70
N GLY A 45 2.19 16.34 -2.98
CA GLY A 45 0.86 16.53 -3.56
C GLY A 45 0.66 15.68 -4.82
N ILE A 46 -0.44 14.93 -4.88
CA ILE A 46 -0.84 14.12 -6.03
C ILE A 46 -2.25 14.54 -6.47
N ALA A 47 -2.37 15.03 -7.70
CA ALA A 47 -3.65 15.51 -8.23
C ALA A 47 -4.62 14.39 -8.65
N HIS A 48 -4.11 13.23 -9.11
CA HIS A 48 -4.88 12.06 -9.51
C HIS A 48 -4.44 10.82 -8.72
N PRO A 49 -4.86 10.69 -7.46
CA PRO A 49 -4.40 9.62 -6.57
C PRO A 49 -4.92 8.22 -6.95
N THR A 50 -5.82 8.09 -7.94
CA THR A 50 -6.15 6.78 -8.53
C THR A 50 -5.01 6.20 -9.36
N GLU A 51 -4.11 7.05 -9.88
CA GLU A 51 -2.85 6.66 -10.54
C GLU A 51 -1.72 6.51 -9.50
N ARG A 52 -1.93 5.56 -8.58
CA ARG A 52 -1.15 5.35 -7.34
C ARG A 52 0.16 4.57 -7.50
N TRP A 53 0.48 4.12 -8.70
CA TRP A 53 1.56 3.17 -8.92
C TRP A 53 2.87 3.87 -9.24
N VAL A 54 3.91 3.58 -8.46
CA VAL A 54 5.29 4.00 -8.77
C VAL A 54 5.90 3.01 -9.77
N PHE A 55 5.50 3.12 -11.02
CA PHE A 55 5.87 2.22 -12.11
C PHE A 55 7.36 2.28 -12.50
N SER A 56 7.98 3.47 -12.39
CA SER A 56 9.37 3.76 -12.75
C SER A 56 10.40 3.17 -11.77
N ARG A 57 9.94 2.71 -10.60
CA ARG A 57 10.80 2.10 -9.57
C ARG A 57 11.41 0.77 -10.04
N THR A 58 12.71 0.59 -9.77
CA THR A 58 13.44 -0.66 -10.01
C THR A 58 14.23 -1.09 -8.77
N PRO A 59 14.15 -2.36 -8.32
CA PRO A 59 13.23 -3.41 -8.75
C PRO A 59 11.74 -3.00 -8.71
N PRO A 60 10.86 -3.60 -9.53
CA PRO A 60 9.43 -3.28 -9.53
C PRO A 60 8.76 -3.55 -8.18
N LEU A 61 7.63 -2.88 -7.93
CA LEU A 61 6.81 -3.15 -6.74
C LEU A 61 6.21 -4.56 -6.80
N ASN A 62 6.10 -5.21 -5.64
CA ASN A 62 5.29 -6.41 -5.53
C ASN A 62 3.82 -6.00 -5.49
N VAL A 63 3.17 -5.98 -6.66
CA VAL A 63 1.77 -5.56 -6.79
C VAL A 63 0.81 -6.44 -5.99
N ALA A 64 1.08 -7.74 -5.89
CA ALA A 64 0.26 -8.64 -5.08
C ALA A 64 0.35 -8.31 -3.59
N PHE A 65 1.56 -8.02 -3.09
CA PHE A 65 1.72 -7.58 -1.70
C PHE A 65 1.05 -6.22 -1.45
N ALA A 66 1.22 -5.25 -2.35
CA ALA A 66 0.58 -3.93 -2.21
C ALA A 66 -0.95 -4.03 -2.13
N LEU A 67 -1.56 -4.87 -2.98
CA LEU A 67 -3.00 -5.09 -2.99
C LEU A 67 -3.47 -5.92 -1.78
N ALA A 68 -2.69 -6.93 -1.37
CA ALA A 68 -2.97 -7.71 -0.16
C ALA A 68 -3.00 -6.81 1.07
N GLU A 69 -2.08 -5.87 1.17
CA GLU A 69 -2.00 -4.90 2.27
C GLU A 69 -3.18 -3.94 2.30
N VAL A 70 -3.64 -3.46 1.14
CA VAL A 70 -4.89 -2.67 1.03
C VAL A 70 -6.07 -3.46 1.58
N LEU A 71 -6.29 -4.71 1.13
CA LEU A 71 -7.39 -5.54 1.63
C LEU A 71 -7.25 -5.86 3.11
N TRP A 72 -6.02 -6.09 3.59
CA TRP A 72 -5.71 -6.36 4.98
C TRP A 72 -6.02 -5.15 5.88
N MET A 73 -5.68 -3.94 5.44
CA MET A 73 -6.07 -2.68 6.10
C MET A 73 -7.59 -2.49 6.08
N LEU A 74 -8.24 -2.72 4.94
CA LEU A 74 -9.69 -2.63 4.81
C LEU A 74 -10.44 -3.71 5.60
N ALA A 75 -9.81 -4.83 5.91
CA ALA A 75 -10.38 -5.86 6.78
C ALA A 75 -10.11 -5.59 8.27
N GLY A 76 -9.30 -4.57 8.62
CA GLY A 76 -8.96 -4.27 10.01
C GLY A 76 -8.02 -5.30 10.65
N ARG A 77 -7.25 -6.02 9.84
CA ARG A 77 -6.41 -7.15 10.28
C ARG A 77 -5.12 -6.69 10.97
N ASN A 78 -4.54 -7.59 11.75
CA ASN A 78 -3.18 -7.49 12.30
C ASN A 78 -2.37 -8.80 12.20
N ASP A 79 -2.93 -9.86 11.62
CA ASP A 79 -2.27 -11.16 11.52
C ASP A 79 -1.14 -11.15 10.48
N SER A 80 0.01 -11.69 10.85
CA SER A 80 1.20 -11.69 9.99
C SER A 80 1.11 -12.74 8.87
N ALA A 81 0.40 -13.85 9.11
CA ALA A 81 0.29 -14.97 8.19
C ALA A 81 -0.24 -14.56 6.81
N PHE A 82 -1.24 -13.67 6.77
CA PHE A 82 -1.80 -13.18 5.52
C PHE A 82 -0.76 -12.44 4.66
N LEU A 83 -0.13 -11.40 5.21
CA LEU A 83 0.86 -10.61 4.47
C LEU A 83 2.12 -11.42 4.13
N ASN A 84 2.54 -12.33 5.01
CA ASN A 84 3.68 -13.21 4.77
C ASN A 84 3.47 -14.15 3.57
N ALA A 85 2.23 -14.51 3.26
CA ALA A 85 1.92 -15.29 2.06
C ALA A 85 2.27 -14.53 0.77
N PHE A 86 2.23 -13.20 0.77
CA PHE A 86 2.54 -12.34 -0.38
C PHE A 86 3.95 -11.74 -0.31
N ASN A 87 4.50 -11.61 0.89
CA ASN A 87 5.86 -11.11 1.13
C ASN A 87 6.59 -11.89 2.24
N SER A 88 7.24 -12.98 1.86
CA SER A 88 8.03 -13.82 2.78
C SER A 88 9.26 -13.14 3.39
N GLN A 89 9.62 -11.93 2.97
CA GLN A 89 10.73 -11.17 3.58
C GLN A 89 10.25 -10.17 4.65
N LEU A 90 8.94 -9.91 4.73
CA LEU A 90 8.36 -8.97 5.68
C LEU A 90 8.75 -9.25 7.15
N PRO A 91 8.88 -10.52 7.62
CA PRO A 91 9.28 -10.79 9.00
C PRO A 91 10.64 -10.24 9.41
N LYS A 92 11.54 -10.02 8.43
CA LYS A 92 12.87 -9.42 8.70
C LYS A 92 12.76 -7.96 9.13
N PHE A 93 11.69 -7.28 8.73
CA PHE A 93 11.48 -5.86 8.97
C PHE A 93 10.44 -5.63 10.08
N ALA A 94 9.33 -6.37 10.04
CA ALA A 94 8.19 -6.18 10.94
C ALA A 94 8.18 -7.15 12.14
N GLY A 95 9.17 -8.06 12.23
CA GLY A 95 9.23 -9.09 13.26
C GLY A 95 8.55 -10.41 12.85
N ALA A 96 8.85 -11.49 13.57
CA ALA A 96 8.38 -12.85 13.27
C ALA A 96 7.16 -13.29 14.11
N GLY A 97 6.45 -12.35 14.73
CA GLY A 97 5.28 -12.63 15.56
C GLY A 97 4.07 -13.11 14.76
N ARG A 98 3.05 -13.62 15.47
CA ARG A 98 1.75 -13.97 14.87
C ARG A 98 0.97 -12.74 14.37
N THR A 99 1.30 -11.57 14.90
CA THR A 99 0.71 -10.28 14.55
C THR A 99 1.80 -9.25 14.30
N TYR A 100 1.42 -8.18 13.60
CA TYR A 100 2.24 -6.99 13.41
C TYR A 100 1.78 -5.84 14.30
N ASP A 101 2.71 -5.20 14.99
CA ASP A 101 2.41 -4.12 15.94
C ASP A 101 2.02 -2.82 15.20
N GLY A 102 2.62 -2.62 14.02
CA GLY A 102 2.41 -1.50 13.11
C GLY A 102 1.17 -1.64 12.24
N ALA A 103 0.27 -2.57 12.54
CA ALA A 103 -0.89 -2.93 11.72
C ALA A 103 -1.89 -1.79 11.52
N TYR A 104 -1.75 -1.01 10.44
CA TYR A 104 -2.61 0.13 10.17
C TYR A 104 -4.10 -0.22 10.08
N GLY A 105 -4.45 -1.42 9.58
CA GLY A 105 -5.83 -1.91 9.56
C GLY A 105 -6.45 -1.95 10.95
N LEU A 106 -5.79 -2.64 11.89
CA LEU A 106 -6.19 -2.68 13.28
C LEU A 106 -6.29 -1.27 13.88
N ARG A 107 -5.28 -0.42 13.65
CA ARG A 107 -5.27 0.96 14.17
C ARG A 107 -6.50 1.75 13.71
N LEU A 108 -6.87 1.62 12.44
CA LEU A 108 -8.00 2.33 11.84
C LEU A 108 -9.37 1.74 12.22
N ARG A 109 -9.47 0.44 12.48
CA ARG A 109 -10.77 -0.24 12.61
C ARG A 109 -11.17 -0.67 14.01
N SER A 110 -10.23 -0.88 14.93
CA SER A 110 -10.57 -1.46 16.23
C SER A 110 -9.67 -1.07 17.40
N HIS A 111 -8.42 -0.64 17.16
CA HIS A 111 -7.44 -0.33 18.22
C HIS A 111 -7.95 0.69 19.25
N PHE A 112 -8.63 1.75 18.79
CA PHE A 112 -9.18 2.78 19.65
C PHE A 112 -10.62 2.47 20.13
N ARG A 113 -11.01 1.19 20.11
CA ARG A 113 -12.34 0.66 20.51
C ARG A 113 -13.51 1.09 19.61
N PHE A 114 -13.24 1.60 18.42
CA PHE A 114 -14.25 1.84 17.38
C PHE A 114 -13.63 1.82 15.97
N ASP A 115 -14.48 1.63 14.95
CA ASP A 115 -14.07 1.71 13.54
C ASP A 115 -14.05 3.18 13.09
N GLN A 116 -12.84 3.74 12.95
CA GLN A 116 -12.63 5.13 12.55
C GLN A 116 -13.05 5.38 11.10
N LEU A 117 -12.85 4.41 10.20
CA LEU A 117 -13.26 4.54 8.80
C LEU A 117 -14.78 4.58 8.68
N HIS A 118 -15.47 3.68 9.39
CA HIS A 118 -16.92 3.68 9.42
C HIS A 118 -17.48 4.95 10.08
N ARG A 119 -16.86 5.43 11.16
CA ARG A 119 -17.24 6.69 11.82
C ARG A 119 -17.02 7.90 10.90
N ALA A 120 -15.90 7.96 10.18
CA ALA A 120 -15.63 9.00 9.20
C ALA A 120 -16.69 9.03 8.10
N TYR A 121 -17.05 7.87 7.56
CA TYR A 121 -18.15 7.75 6.60
C TYR A 121 -19.48 8.28 7.15
N GLN A 122 -19.88 7.84 8.35
CA GLN A 122 -21.13 8.31 8.95
C GLN A 122 -21.13 9.82 9.20
N ALA A 123 -20.00 10.37 9.65
CA ALA A 123 -19.85 11.79 9.92
C ALA A 123 -19.94 12.62 8.63
N LEU A 124 -19.16 12.28 7.60
CA LEU A 124 -19.12 13.02 6.35
C LEU A 124 -20.40 12.86 5.53
N ARG A 125 -21.09 11.71 5.63
CA ARG A 125 -22.41 11.54 5.00
C ARG A 125 -23.46 12.47 5.60
N ARG A 126 -23.40 12.73 6.91
CA ARG A 126 -24.37 13.61 7.61
C ARG A 126 -23.98 15.08 7.53
N ARG A 127 -22.68 15.37 7.55
CA ARG A 127 -22.12 16.73 7.60
C ARG A 127 -20.85 16.81 6.74
N PRO A 128 -20.98 16.90 5.40
CA PRO A 128 -19.85 16.83 4.47
C PRO A 128 -18.77 17.90 4.70
N GLU A 129 -19.16 19.09 5.16
CA GLU A 129 -18.25 20.21 5.39
C GLU A 129 -17.38 20.05 6.65
N SER A 130 -17.62 19.00 7.45
CA SER A 130 -16.89 18.73 8.68
C SER A 130 -15.37 18.80 8.48
N ARG A 131 -14.71 19.46 9.43
CA ARG A 131 -13.25 19.59 9.50
C ARG A 131 -12.64 18.70 10.59
N GLN A 132 -13.47 17.90 11.26
CA GLN A 132 -13.12 17.15 12.47
C GLN A 132 -12.72 15.70 12.20
N VAL A 133 -12.82 15.24 10.95
CA VAL A 133 -12.54 13.84 10.61
C VAL A 133 -11.04 13.61 10.52
N VAL A 134 -10.51 13.01 11.59
CA VAL A 134 -9.12 12.57 11.73
C VAL A 134 -9.12 11.08 12.03
N LEU A 135 -8.33 10.32 11.27
CA LEU A 135 -8.10 8.89 11.46
C LEU A 135 -6.74 8.73 12.14
N GLN A 136 -6.74 8.36 13.42
CA GLN A 136 -5.52 8.22 14.22
C GLN A 136 -4.87 6.84 14.00
N ILE A 137 -3.56 6.80 13.79
CA ILE A 137 -2.80 5.54 13.69
C ILE A 137 -1.84 5.40 14.88
N TRP A 138 -1.10 6.47 15.19
CA TRP A 138 -0.14 6.50 16.29
C TRP A 138 -0.84 6.45 17.66
N ASP A 139 -0.36 5.59 18.56
CA ASP A 139 -0.78 5.55 19.95
C ASP A 139 0.43 5.78 20.87
N PRO A 140 0.49 6.91 21.59
CA PRO A 140 1.64 7.23 22.44
C PRO A 140 1.86 6.23 23.57
N ARG A 141 0.85 5.44 23.96
CA ARG A 141 0.97 4.43 25.03
C ARG A 141 1.76 3.21 24.58
N SER A 142 1.63 2.82 23.31
CA SER A 142 2.29 1.63 22.76
C SER A 142 3.48 1.95 21.86
N ASP A 143 3.52 3.13 21.25
CA ASP A 143 4.44 3.41 20.14
C ASP A 143 5.61 4.32 20.54
N MET A 144 5.48 5.09 21.63
CA MET A 144 6.56 5.93 22.16
C MET A 144 7.78 5.09 22.57
N PRO A 145 9.02 5.57 22.34
CA PRO A 145 10.22 4.89 22.80
C PRO A 145 10.17 4.48 24.29
N THR A 146 10.95 3.46 24.64
CA THR A 146 11.15 3.09 26.04
C THR A 146 11.83 4.23 26.81
N ARG A 147 11.82 4.17 28.15
CA ARG A 147 12.51 5.17 28.99
C ARG A 147 14.00 5.28 28.72
N THR A 148 14.61 4.26 28.12
CA THR A 148 16.02 4.21 27.73
C THR A 148 16.25 4.66 26.28
N GLY A 149 15.21 5.14 25.57
CA GLY A 149 15.30 5.59 24.17
C GLY A 149 15.22 4.46 23.13
N GLY A 150 14.98 3.22 23.55
CA GLY A 150 14.84 2.08 22.66
C GLY A 150 13.48 2.03 21.94
N ALA A 151 13.43 1.40 20.77
CA ALA A 151 12.17 1.15 20.08
C ALA A 151 11.31 0.12 20.83
N ARG A 152 9.99 0.31 20.82
CA ARG A 152 9.01 -0.62 21.45
C ARG A 152 8.87 -1.94 20.70
N SER A 153 9.05 -1.89 19.38
CA SER A 153 8.92 -3.03 18.48
C SER A 153 9.87 -2.86 17.29
N HIS A 154 10.01 -3.91 16.50
CA HIS A 154 10.57 -3.82 15.16
C HIS A 154 9.64 -3.08 14.19
N ASP A 155 8.33 -3.09 14.47
CA ASP A 155 7.28 -2.57 13.59
C ASP A 155 6.51 -1.41 14.24
N VAL A 156 7.19 -0.31 14.53
CA VAL A 156 6.52 0.88 15.08
C VAL A 156 5.88 1.68 13.94
N PRO A 157 4.58 2.03 13.99
CA PRO A 157 3.91 2.80 12.94
C PRO A 157 4.69 4.03 12.49
N CYS A 158 4.90 4.17 11.19
CA CYS A 158 5.48 5.37 10.59
C CYS A 158 4.42 6.40 10.21
N ASN A 159 3.23 5.93 9.85
CA ASN A 159 2.07 6.77 9.59
C ASN A 159 1.41 7.19 10.92
N LEU A 160 1.15 8.49 11.08
CA LEU A 160 0.65 9.04 12.34
C LEU A 160 -0.87 9.19 12.32
N LEU A 161 -1.39 9.88 11.31
CA LEU A 161 -2.81 10.15 11.15
C LEU A 161 -3.15 10.49 9.70
N SER A 162 -4.43 10.41 9.38
CA SER A 162 -5.02 10.89 8.14
C SER A 162 -6.10 11.93 8.43
N MET A 163 -6.14 13.02 7.67
CA MET A 163 -7.23 14.00 7.71
C MET A 163 -8.08 13.85 6.46
N VAL A 164 -9.40 13.74 6.62
CA VAL A 164 -10.33 13.54 5.50
C VAL A 164 -11.34 14.68 5.48
N LYS A 165 -11.58 15.25 4.31
CA LYS A 165 -12.52 16.38 4.13
C LYS A 165 -13.29 16.20 2.83
N VAL A 166 -14.52 16.70 2.76
CA VAL A 166 -15.24 16.85 1.48
C VAL A 166 -15.16 18.30 1.02
N ARG A 167 -14.64 18.55 -0.18
CA ARG A 167 -14.60 19.88 -0.81
C ARG A 167 -15.01 19.74 -2.26
N ASN A 168 -15.90 20.62 -2.74
CA ASN A 168 -16.34 20.62 -4.14
C ASN A 168 -16.77 19.21 -4.63
N HIS A 169 -17.58 18.52 -3.83
CA HIS A 169 -18.03 17.14 -4.09
C HIS A 169 -16.92 16.08 -4.23
N ARG A 170 -15.71 16.37 -3.71
CA ARG A 170 -14.55 15.48 -3.74
C ARG A 170 -14.05 15.16 -2.35
N VAL A 171 -13.57 13.94 -2.15
CA VAL A 171 -12.88 13.52 -0.92
C VAL A 171 -11.41 13.92 -1.00
N GLU A 172 -11.04 14.96 -0.24
CA GLU A 172 -9.65 15.38 -0.01
C GLU A 172 -9.03 14.54 1.12
N PHE A 173 -7.77 14.14 0.94
CA PHE A 173 -7.08 13.29 1.90
C PHE A 173 -5.68 13.83 2.20
N THR A 174 -5.32 13.92 3.47
CA THR A 174 -3.96 14.32 3.89
C THR A 174 -3.39 13.30 4.86
N GLN A 175 -2.25 12.71 4.51
CA GLN A 175 -1.53 11.75 5.34
C GLN A 175 -0.35 12.42 6.06
N VAL A 176 -0.14 12.12 7.34
CA VAL A 176 1.03 12.60 8.09
C VAL A 176 1.90 11.41 8.49
N VAL A 177 3.20 11.51 8.22
CA VAL A 177 4.17 10.42 8.37
C VAL A 177 5.40 10.94 9.12
N ARG A 178 5.82 10.28 10.20
CA ARG A 178 7.03 10.68 10.94
C ARG A 178 8.32 10.28 10.23
N SER A 179 8.30 9.16 9.52
CA SER A 179 9.48 8.56 8.90
C SER A 179 9.07 7.74 7.68
N ASN A 180 9.62 8.03 6.51
CA ASN A 180 9.14 7.48 5.25
C ASN A 180 10.30 7.14 4.32
N ASP A 181 10.51 5.84 4.10
CA ASP A 181 11.52 5.34 3.19
C ASP A 181 11.04 5.50 1.74
N VAL A 182 11.74 6.30 0.94
CA VAL A 182 11.40 6.59 -0.46
C VAL A 182 11.34 5.33 -1.33
N PHE A 183 12.14 4.31 -1.04
CA PHE A 183 12.26 3.10 -1.85
C PHE A 183 11.41 1.94 -1.34
N ARG A 184 11.36 1.72 -0.03
CA ARG A 184 10.66 0.59 0.62
C ARG A 184 9.28 0.94 1.15
N GLY A 185 9.08 2.16 1.64
CA GLY A 185 7.86 2.56 2.37
C GLY A 185 6.90 3.38 1.52
N LEU A 186 7.36 4.55 1.05
CA LEU A 186 6.58 5.54 0.32
C LEU A 186 5.74 4.93 -0.81
N PRO A 187 6.27 4.06 -1.70
CA PRO A 187 5.46 3.52 -2.79
C PRO A 187 4.26 2.70 -2.30
N TYR A 188 4.41 1.90 -1.24
CA TYR A 188 3.31 1.13 -0.66
C TYR A 188 2.37 2.03 0.14
N ASN A 189 2.89 2.99 0.91
CA ASN A 189 2.08 3.99 1.61
C ASN A 189 1.17 4.77 0.64
N LEU A 190 1.69 5.19 -0.52
CA LEU A 190 0.89 5.84 -1.56
C LEU A 190 -0.25 4.93 -2.03
N VAL A 191 0.03 3.66 -2.33
CA VAL A 191 -1.03 2.70 -2.70
C VAL A 191 -2.07 2.54 -1.60
N GLN A 192 -1.64 2.37 -0.35
CA GLN A 192 -2.51 2.17 0.81
C GLN A 192 -3.49 3.33 1.03
N PHE A 193 -2.97 4.54 1.22
CA PHE A 193 -3.78 5.67 1.65
C PHE A 193 -4.59 6.28 0.50
N THR A 194 -4.10 6.25 -0.74
CA THR A 194 -4.91 6.64 -1.90
C THR A 194 -6.03 5.63 -2.19
N SER A 195 -5.82 4.34 -1.90
CA SER A 195 -6.89 3.34 -1.98
C SER A 195 -7.95 3.54 -0.89
N ILE A 196 -7.54 3.88 0.35
CA ILE A 196 -8.48 4.24 1.42
C ILE A 196 -9.27 5.50 1.06
N GLN A 197 -8.61 6.52 0.52
CA GLN A 197 -9.27 7.73 0.02
C GLN A 197 -10.34 7.39 -1.03
N GLU A 198 -9.98 6.59 -2.04
CA GLU A 198 -10.91 6.17 -3.09
C GLU A 198 -12.10 5.36 -2.54
N VAL A 199 -11.83 4.44 -1.61
CA VAL A 199 -12.89 3.66 -0.94
C VAL A 199 -13.84 4.57 -0.16
N LEU A 200 -13.33 5.55 0.59
CA LEU A 200 -14.17 6.52 1.31
C LEU A 200 -15.00 7.38 0.35
N ALA A 201 -14.44 7.76 -0.80
CA ALA A 201 -15.16 8.46 -1.85
C ALA A 201 -16.35 7.63 -2.38
N GLY A 202 -16.13 6.35 -2.67
CA GLY A 202 -17.20 5.41 -3.05
C GLY A 202 -18.26 5.18 -1.98
N TRP A 203 -17.88 5.20 -0.70
CA TRP A 203 -18.85 5.07 0.39
C TRP A 203 -19.77 6.29 0.47
N LEU A 204 -19.23 7.48 0.18
CA LEU A 204 -19.92 8.76 0.25
C LEU A 204 -20.65 9.12 -1.06
N ASP A 205 -20.46 8.35 -2.13
CA ASP A 205 -20.93 8.67 -3.48
C ASP A 205 -20.38 10.04 -3.97
N LEU A 206 -19.06 10.20 -3.82
CA LEU A 206 -18.33 11.42 -4.17
C LEU A 206 -17.12 11.08 -5.05
N ASP A 207 -16.61 12.11 -5.73
CA ASP A 207 -15.40 12.02 -6.52
C ASP A 207 -14.14 11.94 -5.63
N VAL A 208 -13.05 11.43 -6.19
CA VAL A 208 -11.74 11.45 -5.53
C VAL A 208 -11.10 12.83 -5.72
N GLY A 209 -10.72 13.48 -4.62
CA GLY A 209 -10.01 14.77 -4.61
C GLY A 209 -8.49 14.63 -4.66
N GLY A 210 -7.79 15.68 -4.25
CA GLY A 210 -6.34 15.66 -4.13
C GLY A 210 -5.86 14.77 -2.98
N TYR A 211 -4.68 14.20 -3.13
CA TYR A 211 -3.95 13.55 -2.04
C TYR A 211 -2.76 14.41 -1.65
N ALA A 212 -2.64 14.70 -0.36
CA ALA A 212 -1.48 15.35 0.22
C ALA A 212 -0.80 14.43 1.24
N GLN A 213 0.50 14.56 1.39
CA GLN A 213 1.26 13.88 2.43
C GLN A 213 2.34 14.77 3.00
N LEU A 214 2.45 14.79 4.33
CA LEU A 214 3.54 15.43 5.05
C LEU A 214 4.44 14.32 5.63
N SER A 215 5.70 14.28 5.21
CA SER A 215 6.72 13.38 5.73
C SER A 215 7.77 14.18 6.49
N ASP A 216 7.86 13.97 7.80
CA ASP A 216 8.82 14.69 8.64
C ASP A 216 10.26 14.27 8.32
N SER A 217 10.52 12.96 8.31
CA SER A 217 11.75 12.36 7.78
C SER A 217 11.44 11.58 6.50
N LEU A 218 11.79 12.14 5.34
CA LEU A 218 11.78 11.41 4.07
C LEU A 218 13.21 10.95 3.78
N HIS A 219 13.45 9.65 3.65
CA HIS A 219 14.82 9.13 3.62
C HIS A 219 15.00 7.95 2.66
N VAL A 220 16.27 7.66 2.37
CA VAL A 220 16.71 6.49 1.60
C VAL A 220 17.84 5.82 2.37
N TYR A 221 17.75 4.52 2.63
CA TYR A 221 18.87 3.77 3.17
C TYR A 221 20.04 3.74 2.20
N GLU A 222 21.27 3.84 2.69
CA GLU A 222 22.46 3.83 1.82
C GLU A 222 22.54 2.53 0.99
N SER A 223 22.07 1.40 1.54
CA SER A 223 21.96 0.11 0.83
C SER A 223 21.08 0.18 -0.43
N ASP A 224 20.12 1.09 -0.43
CA ASP A 224 19.09 1.23 -1.47
C ASP A 224 19.31 2.49 -2.30
N PHE A 225 20.30 3.32 -1.97
CA PHE A 225 20.50 4.63 -2.60
C PHE A 225 20.65 4.53 -4.11
N ARG A 226 21.53 3.64 -4.58
CA ARG A 226 21.77 3.45 -6.02
C ARG A 226 20.49 3.12 -6.79
N VAL A 227 19.64 2.26 -6.24
CA VAL A 227 18.39 1.85 -6.91
C VAL A 227 17.29 2.90 -6.77
N ALA A 228 17.24 3.62 -5.65
CA ALA A 228 16.27 4.69 -5.41
C ALA A 228 16.50 5.90 -6.33
N VAL A 229 17.75 6.20 -6.71
CA VAL A 229 18.12 7.36 -7.55
C VAL A 229 18.33 7.04 -9.03
N THR A 230 18.18 5.77 -9.42
CA THR A 230 18.32 5.30 -10.81
C THR A 230 16.98 4.72 -11.30
N PRO A 231 15.95 5.56 -11.50
CA PRO A 231 14.67 5.10 -12.02
C PRO A 231 14.84 4.49 -13.43
N GLN A 232 14.00 3.52 -13.76
CA GLN A 232 13.96 3.02 -15.13
C GLN A 232 13.27 4.07 -16.02
N ARG A 233 13.90 4.39 -17.16
CA ARG A 233 13.21 5.11 -18.23
C ARG A 233 12.15 4.19 -18.81
N THR A 234 10.88 4.47 -18.56
CA THR A 234 9.76 3.76 -19.16
C THR A 234 9.01 4.69 -20.11
N ALA A 235 8.33 4.12 -21.12
CA ALA A 235 7.15 4.77 -21.67
C ALA A 235 6.15 5.02 -20.53
N SER A 236 5.26 5.99 -20.68
CA SER A 236 4.24 6.37 -19.69
C SER A 236 3.60 5.15 -19.01
N ALA A 237 3.41 5.20 -17.70
CA ALA A 237 2.79 4.11 -16.95
C ALA A 237 1.39 3.79 -17.53
N PRO A 238 1.01 2.50 -17.65
CA PRO A 238 -0.33 2.15 -18.08
C PRO A 238 -1.38 2.69 -17.10
N VAL A 239 -2.49 3.18 -17.64
CA VAL A 239 -3.58 3.80 -16.87
C VAL A 239 -4.27 2.77 -15.98
N ASN A 240 -4.58 3.15 -14.75
CA ASN A 240 -5.42 2.33 -13.88
C ASN A 240 -6.88 2.42 -14.34
N SER A 241 -7.44 1.32 -14.87
CA SER A 241 -8.84 1.26 -15.31
C SER A 241 -9.82 0.86 -14.21
N ASP A 242 -9.34 0.37 -13.07
CA ASP A 242 -10.19 -0.04 -11.96
C ASP A 242 -10.56 1.12 -11.06
N THR A 243 -11.76 1.02 -10.46
CA THR A 243 -12.15 1.87 -9.35
C THR A 243 -12.49 1.08 -8.09
N LEU A 244 -11.98 1.54 -6.95
CA LEU A 244 -12.37 1.09 -5.61
C LEU A 244 -13.51 1.91 -5.01
N ALA A 245 -13.96 2.96 -5.70
CA ALA A 245 -15.04 3.85 -5.27
C ALA A 245 -16.39 3.16 -5.48
N VAL A 246 -16.70 2.22 -4.59
CA VAL A 246 -17.97 1.46 -4.59
C VAL A 246 -18.71 1.62 -3.25
N PRO A 247 -20.02 1.37 -3.18
CA PRO A 247 -20.79 1.57 -1.95
C PRO A 247 -20.29 0.76 -0.76
N TYR A 248 -20.42 1.30 0.46
CA TYR A 248 -19.92 0.70 1.71
C TYR A 248 -20.22 -0.80 1.85
N ARG A 249 -21.48 -1.20 1.72
CA ARG A 249 -21.88 -2.61 1.89
C ARG A 249 -21.23 -3.51 0.84
N THR A 250 -21.12 -3.02 -0.40
CA THR A 250 -20.45 -3.72 -1.51
C THR A 250 -18.97 -3.87 -1.24
N THR A 251 -18.27 -2.81 -0.79
CA THR A 251 -16.86 -2.91 -0.37
C THR A 251 -16.68 -3.94 0.73
N GLN A 252 -17.50 -3.90 1.78
CA GLN A 252 -17.38 -4.82 2.90
C GLN A 252 -17.57 -6.29 2.48
N ALA A 253 -18.55 -6.56 1.61
CA ALA A 253 -18.77 -7.89 1.06
C ALA A 253 -17.61 -8.35 0.19
N ALA A 254 -17.10 -7.48 -0.70
CA ALA A 254 -16.00 -7.81 -1.59
C ALA A 254 -14.68 -8.06 -0.85
N VAL A 255 -14.34 -7.21 0.13
CA VAL A 255 -13.15 -7.38 0.98
C VAL A 255 -13.23 -8.73 1.70
N ARG A 256 -14.34 -9.01 2.40
CA ARG A 256 -14.52 -10.28 3.11
C ARG A 256 -14.38 -11.49 2.20
N LEU A 257 -14.99 -11.45 1.02
CA LEU A 257 -14.93 -12.56 0.06
C LEU A 257 -13.49 -12.79 -0.41
N VAL A 258 -12.83 -11.75 -0.92
CA VAL A 258 -11.50 -11.89 -1.52
C VAL A 258 -10.47 -12.30 -0.47
N THR A 259 -10.50 -11.72 0.74
CA THR A 259 -9.59 -12.12 1.81
C THR A 259 -9.89 -13.53 2.31
N GLY A 260 -11.16 -13.93 2.42
CA GLY A 260 -11.55 -15.26 2.85
C GLY A 260 -11.09 -16.36 1.88
N LEU A 261 -11.28 -16.14 0.58
CA LEU A 261 -10.77 -17.06 -0.45
C LEU A 261 -9.23 -17.17 -0.40
N ALA A 262 -8.54 -16.06 -0.21
CA ALA A 262 -7.10 -16.07 -0.03
C ALA A 262 -6.68 -16.82 1.25
N ASP A 263 -7.40 -16.63 2.37
CA ASP A 263 -7.18 -17.35 3.63
C ASP A 263 -7.33 -18.86 3.47
N ASP A 264 -8.32 -19.33 2.71
CA ASP A 264 -8.51 -20.77 2.44
C ASP A 264 -7.33 -21.35 1.68
N VAL A 265 -6.80 -20.64 0.69
CA VAL A 265 -5.58 -21.05 -0.03
C VAL A 265 -4.35 -20.96 0.88
N ILE A 266 -4.28 -19.97 1.78
CA ILE A 266 -3.20 -19.82 2.77
C ILE A 266 -3.18 -20.95 3.79
N ALA A 267 -4.34 -21.39 4.25
CA ALA A 267 -4.49 -22.47 5.20
C ALA A 267 -4.45 -23.87 4.56
N GLY A 268 -4.32 -23.97 3.23
CA GLY A 268 -4.36 -25.25 2.52
C GLY A 268 -5.74 -25.91 2.46
N ARG A 269 -6.82 -25.16 2.78
CA ARG A 269 -8.21 -25.62 2.65
C ARG A 269 -8.72 -25.55 1.21
N SER A 270 -8.06 -24.78 0.36
CA SER A 270 -8.41 -24.63 -1.06
C SER A 270 -7.17 -24.46 -1.93
N SER A 271 -7.31 -24.67 -3.24
CA SER A 271 -6.27 -24.42 -4.24
C SER A 271 -6.43 -23.05 -4.92
N PRO A 272 -5.37 -22.48 -5.50
CA PRO A 272 -5.49 -21.27 -6.32
C PRO A 272 -6.53 -21.42 -7.45
N GLU A 273 -6.62 -22.59 -8.09
CA GLU A 273 -7.61 -22.84 -9.15
C GLU A 273 -9.05 -22.81 -8.62
N GLN A 274 -9.28 -23.32 -7.40
CA GLN A 274 -10.57 -23.23 -6.73
C GLN A 274 -10.90 -21.78 -6.35
N MET A 275 -9.93 -21.01 -5.83
CA MET A 275 -10.07 -19.58 -5.58
C MET A 275 -10.44 -18.81 -6.85
N LEU A 276 -9.76 -19.08 -7.97
CA LEU A 276 -10.03 -18.42 -9.25
C LEU A 276 -11.45 -18.73 -9.75
N ARG A 277 -11.88 -19.99 -9.68
CA ARG A 277 -13.27 -20.38 -10.02
C ARG A 277 -14.28 -19.66 -9.14
N ALA A 278 -14.05 -19.62 -7.82
CA ALA A 278 -14.94 -18.94 -6.89
C ALA A 278 -15.04 -17.43 -7.19
N LEU A 279 -13.93 -16.77 -7.54
CA LEU A 279 -13.91 -15.37 -7.98
C LEU A 279 -14.70 -15.15 -9.28
N GLY A 280 -14.64 -16.09 -10.23
CA GLY A 280 -15.39 -16.03 -11.49
C GLY A 280 -16.90 -15.95 -11.27
N PHE A 281 -17.44 -16.80 -10.38
CA PHE A 281 -18.87 -16.82 -10.04
C PHE A 281 -19.29 -15.70 -9.06
N ALA A 282 -18.34 -15.06 -8.38
CA ALA A 282 -18.65 -14.05 -7.39
C ALA A 282 -19.30 -12.80 -7.99
N ARG A 283 -20.35 -12.29 -7.33
CA ARG A 283 -20.96 -10.99 -7.61
C ARG A 283 -20.25 -9.88 -6.82
N VAL A 284 -19.00 -9.60 -7.18
CA VAL A 284 -18.19 -8.49 -6.64
C VAL A 284 -17.77 -7.53 -7.74
N PRO A 285 -17.49 -6.25 -7.43
CA PRO A 285 -17.08 -5.27 -8.43
C PRO A 285 -15.79 -5.70 -9.15
N LEU A 286 -15.64 -5.26 -10.40
CA LEU A 286 -14.53 -5.65 -11.28
C LEU A 286 -13.15 -5.42 -10.63
N ALA A 287 -12.95 -4.28 -9.97
CA ALA A 287 -11.69 -3.99 -9.27
C ALA A 287 -11.33 -5.05 -8.23
N PHE A 288 -12.30 -5.55 -7.47
CA PHE A 288 -12.07 -6.61 -6.48
C PHE A 288 -11.85 -7.99 -7.14
N LYS A 289 -12.44 -8.23 -8.32
CA LYS A 289 -12.12 -9.42 -9.14
C LYS A 289 -10.67 -9.36 -9.64
N ASN A 290 -10.25 -8.22 -10.19
CA ASN A 290 -8.88 -7.99 -10.67
C ASN A 290 -7.87 -8.10 -9.51
N ILE A 291 -8.17 -7.54 -8.33
CA ILE A 291 -7.35 -7.74 -7.13
C ILE A 291 -7.27 -9.23 -6.77
N GLY A 292 -8.42 -9.90 -6.69
CA GLY A 292 -8.49 -11.34 -6.40
C GLY A 292 -7.66 -12.18 -7.37
N ALA A 293 -7.70 -11.86 -8.66
CA ALA A 293 -6.90 -12.49 -9.70
C ALA A 293 -5.39 -12.31 -9.46
N VAL A 294 -4.94 -11.09 -9.13
CA VAL A 294 -3.52 -10.83 -8.81
C VAL A 294 -3.08 -11.57 -7.54
N LEU A 295 -3.91 -11.61 -6.49
CA LEU A 295 -3.60 -12.36 -5.27
C LEU A 295 -3.53 -13.87 -5.56
N CYS A 296 -4.50 -14.39 -6.31
CA CYS A 296 -4.54 -15.78 -6.74
C CYS A 296 -3.28 -16.15 -7.55
N ALA A 297 -2.86 -15.27 -8.47
CA ALA A 297 -1.64 -15.46 -9.26
C ALA A 297 -0.40 -15.58 -8.36
N GLU A 298 -0.29 -14.77 -7.30
CA GLU A 298 0.84 -14.86 -6.38
C GLU A 298 0.84 -16.14 -5.54
N LEU A 299 -0.33 -16.54 -5.05
CA LEU A 299 -0.48 -17.78 -4.30
C LEU A 299 -0.16 -18.99 -5.19
N ALA A 300 -0.63 -19.01 -6.45
CA ALA A 300 -0.31 -20.01 -7.45
C ALA A 300 1.19 -20.05 -7.77
N ARG A 301 1.84 -18.89 -7.99
CA ARG A 301 3.27 -18.81 -8.27
C ARG A 301 4.15 -19.32 -7.13
N ARG A 302 3.69 -19.17 -5.88
CA ARG A 302 4.43 -19.61 -4.68
C ARG A 302 4.20 -21.06 -4.31
N ARG A 303 2.98 -21.58 -4.50
CA ARG A 303 2.56 -22.89 -3.98
C ARG A 303 2.19 -23.91 -5.05
N GLY A 304 1.81 -23.44 -6.24
CA GLY A 304 1.41 -24.29 -7.36
C GLY A 304 2.57 -24.61 -8.30
N PRO A 305 2.33 -25.51 -9.28
CA PRO A 305 3.27 -25.78 -10.36
C PRO A 305 3.63 -24.52 -11.16
N ALA A 306 4.79 -24.54 -11.81
CA ALA A 306 5.25 -23.40 -12.61
C ALA A 306 4.24 -23.05 -13.72
N GLY A 307 3.91 -21.76 -13.86
CA GLY A 307 3.00 -21.27 -14.91
C GLY A 307 1.51 -21.27 -14.56
N THR A 308 1.09 -21.90 -13.46
CA THR A 308 -0.32 -21.89 -13.01
C THR A 308 -0.88 -20.49 -12.73
N TRP A 309 -0.02 -19.55 -12.35
CA TRP A 309 -0.38 -18.14 -12.16
C TRP A 309 -0.91 -17.45 -13.43
N ARG A 310 -0.62 -17.98 -14.63
CA ARG A 310 -1.05 -17.37 -15.91
C ARG A 310 -2.56 -17.36 -16.07
N ALA A 311 -3.23 -18.44 -15.67
CA ALA A 311 -4.68 -18.53 -15.72
C ALA A 311 -5.35 -17.48 -14.82
N ALA A 312 -4.76 -17.20 -13.65
CA ALA A 312 -5.27 -16.13 -12.80
C ALA A 312 -5.06 -14.75 -13.44
N MET A 313 -3.90 -14.50 -14.04
CA MET A 313 -3.62 -13.20 -14.66
C MET A 313 -4.38 -12.95 -15.97
N SER A 314 -4.82 -14.00 -16.70
CA SER A 314 -5.67 -13.81 -17.88
C SER A 314 -7.06 -13.28 -17.53
N GLU A 315 -7.52 -13.47 -16.29
CA GLU A 315 -8.78 -12.90 -15.79
C GLU A 315 -8.62 -11.43 -15.34
N CYS A 316 -7.39 -10.93 -15.21
CA CYS A 316 -7.14 -9.54 -14.80
C CYS A 316 -7.25 -8.61 -16.02
N THR A 317 -8.28 -7.77 -16.01
CA THR A 317 -8.59 -6.86 -17.13
C THR A 317 -7.94 -5.48 -16.97
N ASN A 318 -7.37 -5.17 -15.81
CA ASN A 318 -6.73 -3.89 -15.54
C ASN A 318 -5.31 -3.85 -16.13
N PRO A 319 -5.04 -2.97 -17.13
CA PRO A 319 -3.75 -2.93 -17.81
C PRO A 319 -2.61 -2.49 -16.89
N ALA A 320 -2.85 -1.62 -15.90
CA ALA A 320 -1.84 -1.24 -14.92
C ALA A 320 -1.42 -2.43 -14.04
N LEU A 321 -2.39 -3.20 -13.54
CA LEU A 321 -2.11 -4.38 -12.71
C LEU A 321 -1.39 -5.47 -13.50
N VAL A 322 -1.80 -5.73 -14.75
CA VAL A 322 -1.14 -6.69 -15.65
C VAL A 322 0.31 -6.29 -15.91
N ALA A 323 0.57 -5.00 -16.20
CA ALA A 323 1.91 -4.52 -16.48
C ALA A 323 2.82 -4.56 -15.23
N LEU A 324 2.30 -4.15 -14.07
CA LEU A 324 3.02 -4.23 -12.79
C LEU A 324 3.36 -5.67 -12.43
N TRP A 325 2.38 -6.57 -12.53
CA TRP A 325 2.58 -8.00 -12.29
C TRP A 325 3.67 -8.56 -13.20
N THR A 326 3.58 -8.28 -14.51
CA THR A 326 4.53 -8.79 -15.50
C THR A 326 5.95 -8.33 -15.18
N ARG A 327 6.14 -7.03 -14.92
CA ARG A 327 7.46 -6.46 -14.54
C ARG A 327 8.00 -7.13 -13.27
N TRP A 328 7.16 -7.26 -12.25
CA TRP A 328 7.54 -7.84 -10.97
C TRP A 328 7.88 -9.33 -11.09
N ASN A 329 7.02 -10.13 -11.71
CA ASN A 329 7.23 -11.57 -11.86
C ASN A 329 8.49 -11.87 -12.69
N SER A 330 8.71 -11.15 -13.79
CA SER A 330 9.94 -11.28 -14.59
C SER A 330 11.20 -10.93 -13.80
N CYS A 331 11.13 -9.98 -12.86
CA CYS A 331 12.24 -9.69 -11.94
C CYS A 331 12.54 -10.90 -11.04
N ILE A 332 11.51 -11.50 -10.44
CA ILE A 332 11.66 -12.67 -9.55
C ILE A 332 12.19 -13.90 -10.30
N GLU A 333 11.66 -14.17 -11.50
CA GLU A 333 12.11 -15.30 -12.32
C GLU A 333 13.58 -15.17 -12.72
N ARG A 334 14.04 -13.97 -13.10
CA ARG A 334 15.46 -13.70 -13.37
C ARG A 334 16.33 -13.97 -12.14
N SER A 335 15.96 -13.44 -10.97
CA SER A 335 16.73 -13.68 -9.73
C SER A 335 16.79 -15.16 -9.35
N ARG A 336 15.74 -15.94 -9.61
CA ARG A 336 15.74 -17.41 -9.39
C ARG A 336 16.68 -18.14 -10.35
N ARG A 337 16.73 -17.74 -11.63
CA ARG A 337 17.65 -18.32 -12.62
C ARG A 337 19.11 -18.06 -12.25
N THR A 338 19.45 -16.83 -11.88
CA THR A 338 20.82 -16.48 -11.46
C THR A 338 21.27 -17.28 -10.23
N ARG A 339 20.39 -17.52 -9.25
CA ARG A 339 20.69 -18.34 -8.07
C ARG A 339 20.82 -19.85 -8.34
N ARG A 340 20.24 -20.35 -9.44
CA ARG A 340 20.37 -21.76 -9.84
C ARG A 340 21.61 -22.02 -10.69
N ALA A 341 22.18 -20.96 -11.28
CA ALA A 341 23.36 -21.02 -12.14
C ALA A 341 24.67 -20.71 -11.39
N ALA A 342 24.58 -20.31 -10.12
CA ALA A 342 25.71 -20.03 -9.22
C ALA A 342 25.77 -21.09 -8.13
#